data_AF-A0A8D9BDS1-F1
#
_entry.id   AF-A0A8D9BDS1-F1
#
_cell.length_a   1.000
_cell.length_b   1.000
_cell.length_c   1.000
_cell.angle_alpha   90.00
_cell.angle_beta   90.00
_cell.angle_gamma   90.00
#
_symmetry.space_group_name_H-M   'P 1'
#
loop_
_entity.id
_entity.type
_entity.pdbx_description
1 polymer ?
#
loop_
_entity_poly.entity_id
_entity_poly.type
_entity_poly.pdbx_seq_one_letter_code
_entity_poly.pdbx_strand_id
1 'polypeptide(L)'
;MADIAEDFKEGIKENLTEVVKNATSKIPATTEGMAVAYGSLVVMALLPIFFGAHRSVKYHNNQKELGETPETMTRKDAAMFPVVASIALFTLYLVFQFFSKDMINLLLTGYFFLLGVLALCYLLSPVISPLVPAAIPNIPFFLKFDRGSTPEEKKDGSEALLSILDYKFSSHDIVCFIVCSVFGSWYLVKKHWIANNLFGLAFAVNGIELLHLNNVMIGVILLCGLFIYDIFWVFGTNVMVTVAKSFEAPIKLVFPQDLLEHGVSANNFAMLGLGDIVVPGIFIALLLRFDLSLKRTSNTYFNTAFLAYFLGLMATIFVMHVFKHAQPALLYLVPACLGLPLLVALIKGDLSALIKYEDHPSKPDDAAVKQVDSSATANNGTDATEATDTPARVTRQAAKNKKKE
;
A
#
# COMPACT_ATOMS: atom_id res chain seq x y z
N MET A 1 30.95 -35.90 15.46
CA MET A 1 29.48 -35.97 15.69
C MET A 1 29.11 -35.64 17.14
N ALA A 2 29.88 -36.09 18.15
CA ALA A 2 29.67 -35.70 19.55
C ALA A 2 30.06 -34.23 19.84
N ASP A 3 31.20 -33.77 19.32
CA ASP A 3 31.69 -32.39 19.60
C ASP A 3 30.79 -31.29 19.01
N ILE A 4 30.21 -31.50 17.83
CA ILE A 4 29.27 -30.55 17.20
C ILE A 4 27.96 -30.45 18.01
N ALA A 5 27.57 -31.55 18.66
CA ALA A 5 26.37 -31.58 19.51
C ALA A 5 26.61 -30.92 20.87
N GLU A 6 27.85 -30.88 21.36
CA GLU A 6 28.22 -30.13 22.56
C GLU A 6 28.36 -28.64 22.29
N ASP A 7 29.02 -28.24 21.19
CA ASP A 7 29.11 -26.84 20.74
C ASP A 7 27.72 -26.23 20.51
N PHE A 8 26.80 -27.00 19.93
CA PHE A 8 25.42 -26.57 19.73
C PHE A 8 24.64 -26.44 21.06
N LYS A 9 24.94 -27.29 22.05
CA LYS A 9 24.33 -27.21 23.39
C LYS A 9 24.89 -26.05 24.21
N GLU A 10 26.17 -25.74 24.08
CA GLU A 10 26.79 -24.56 24.72
C GLU A 10 26.29 -23.27 24.08
N GLY A 11 26.20 -23.20 22.76
CA GLY A 11 25.59 -22.05 22.06
C GLY A 11 24.10 -21.84 22.41
N ILE A 12 23.35 -22.92 22.66
CA ILE A 12 21.97 -22.81 23.17
C ILE A 12 21.94 -22.31 24.62
N LYS A 13 22.85 -22.77 25.48
CA LYS A 13 22.91 -22.32 26.88
C LYS A 13 23.34 -20.85 26.98
N GLU A 14 24.30 -20.40 26.18
CA GLU A 14 24.70 -19.00 26.13
C GLU A 14 23.56 -18.10 25.62
N ASN A 15 22.85 -18.51 24.56
CA ASN A 15 21.66 -17.80 24.08
C ASN A 15 20.53 -17.78 25.12
N LEU A 16 20.28 -18.87 25.85
CA LEU A 16 19.30 -18.87 26.95
C LEU A 16 19.73 -17.94 28.09
N THR A 17 21.03 -17.85 28.39
CA THR A 17 21.55 -17.01 29.47
C THR A 17 21.52 -15.53 29.08
N GLU A 18 21.77 -15.18 27.81
CA GLU A 18 21.57 -13.84 27.27
C GLU A 18 20.09 -13.45 27.19
N VAL A 19 19.20 -14.37 26.82
CA VAL A 19 17.74 -14.14 26.81
C VAL A 19 17.22 -13.92 28.23
N VAL A 20 17.72 -14.67 29.23
CA VAL A 20 17.35 -14.48 30.64
C VAL A 20 17.92 -13.16 31.19
N LYS A 21 19.15 -12.77 30.83
CA LYS A 21 19.73 -11.46 31.19
C LYS A 21 19.02 -10.28 30.52
N ASN A 22 18.57 -10.43 29.27
CA ASN A 22 17.79 -9.41 28.56
C ASN A 22 16.33 -9.35 29.03
N ALA A 23 15.80 -10.44 29.61
CA ALA A 23 14.48 -10.47 30.23
C ALA A 23 14.45 -9.89 31.65
N THR A 24 15.59 -9.85 32.35
CA THR A 24 15.70 -9.28 33.71
C THR A 24 16.16 -7.82 33.76
N SER A 25 16.50 -7.20 32.62
CA SER A 25 16.99 -5.81 32.54
C SER A 25 15.97 -4.80 32.02
N LYS A 26 14.84 -5.25 31.44
CA LYS A 26 13.75 -4.36 31.04
C LYS A 26 12.75 -4.23 32.18
N ILE A 27 12.76 -3.05 32.81
CA ILE A 27 11.72 -2.64 33.76
C ILE A 27 10.37 -2.80 33.02
N PRO A 28 9.41 -3.55 33.58
CA PRO A 28 8.11 -3.68 32.95
C PRO A 28 7.41 -2.32 32.95
N ALA A 29 7.00 -1.86 31.77
CA ALA A 29 6.26 -0.61 31.59
C ALA A 29 5.10 -0.51 32.59
N THR A 30 4.94 0.65 33.20
CA THR A 30 3.77 0.94 34.04
C THR A 30 2.46 0.73 33.27
N THR A 31 1.44 0.23 33.96
CA THR A 31 0.10 0.00 33.39
C THR A 31 -0.46 1.26 32.73
N GLU A 32 -0.17 2.44 33.29
CA GLU A 32 -0.53 3.74 32.74
C GLU A 32 0.22 4.06 31.43
N GLY A 33 1.54 3.81 31.38
CA GLY A 33 2.37 3.95 30.18
C GLY A 33 1.91 3.07 29.02
N MET A 34 1.57 1.80 29.32
CA MET A 34 1.00 0.90 28.32
C MET A 34 -0.35 1.39 27.78
N ALA A 35 -1.23 1.89 28.66
CA ALA A 35 -2.54 2.40 28.24
C ALA A 35 -2.41 3.64 27.33
N VAL A 36 -1.52 4.57 27.66
CA VAL A 36 -1.22 5.75 26.82
C VAL A 36 -0.64 5.33 25.48
N ALA A 37 0.26 4.34 25.46
CA ALA A 37 0.86 3.84 24.23
C ALA A 37 -0.16 3.19 23.31
N TYR A 38 -1.03 2.32 23.85
CA TYR A 38 -2.11 1.70 23.07
C TYR A 38 -3.13 2.72 22.58
N GLY A 39 -3.54 3.67 23.43
CA GLY A 39 -4.44 4.75 23.03
C GLY A 39 -3.85 5.62 21.91
N SER A 40 -2.56 5.94 21.99
CA SER A 40 -1.85 6.71 20.95
C SER A 40 -1.76 5.94 19.64
N LEU A 41 -1.46 4.64 19.68
CA LEU A 41 -1.43 3.79 18.47
C LEU A 41 -2.80 3.71 17.80
N VAL A 42 -3.87 3.65 18.56
CA VAL A 42 -5.24 3.61 18.03
C VAL A 42 -5.55 4.91 17.30
N VAL A 43 -5.24 6.06 17.90
CA VAL A 43 -5.40 7.36 17.24
C VAL A 43 -4.56 7.41 15.96
N MET A 44 -3.29 7.00 16.03
CA MET A 44 -2.40 6.98 14.86
C MET A 44 -2.85 5.98 13.78
N ALA A 45 -3.64 4.96 14.09
CA ALA A 45 -4.23 4.05 13.12
C ALA A 45 -5.51 4.62 12.47
N LEU A 46 -6.33 5.32 13.25
CA LEU A 46 -7.60 5.88 12.79
C LEU A 46 -7.41 7.08 11.86
N LEU A 47 -6.44 7.96 12.16
CA LEU A 47 -6.17 9.16 11.35
C LEU A 47 -5.88 8.85 9.87
N PRO A 48 -4.94 7.96 9.51
CA PRO A 48 -4.64 7.68 8.12
C PRO A 48 -5.82 7.01 7.40
N ILE A 49 -6.63 6.21 8.08
CA ILE A 49 -7.85 5.63 7.50
C ILE A 49 -8.85 6.72 7.15
N PHE A 50 -9.11 7.66 8.06
CA PHE A 50 -10.03 8.76 7.83
C PHE A 50 -9.55 9.66 6.68
N PHE A 51 -8.32 10.19 6.78
CA PHE A 51 -7.79 11.08 5.75
C PHE A 51 -7.59 10.37 4.41
N GLY A 52 -7.09 9.13 4.42
CA GLY A 52 -6.89 8.31 3.23
C GLY A 52 -8.21 7.99 2.52
N ALA A 53 -9.27 7.65 3.25
CA ALA A 53 -10.58 7.42 2.66
C ALA A 53 -11.15 8.66 1.97
N HIS A 54 -11.05 9.83 2.62
CA HIS A 54 -11.50 11.09 2.02
C HIS A 54 -10.64 11.52 0.82
N ARG A 55 -9.32 11.30 0.87
CA ARG A 55 -8.42 11.55 -0.27
C ARG A 55 -8.72 10.59 -1.43
N SER A 56 -8.96 9.32 -1.16
CA SER A 56 -9.35 8.32 -2.17
C SER A 56 -10.60 8.75 -2.94
N VAL A 57 -11.62 9.28 -2.25
CA VAL A 57 -12.82 9.83 -2.91
C VAL A 57 -12.48 11.02 -3.81
N LYS A 58 -11.68 11.96 -3.32
CA LYS A 58 -11.28 13.14 -4.10
C LYS A 58 -10.46 12.74 -5.33
N TYR A 59 -9.54 11.81 -5.16
CA TYR A 59 -8.72 11.25 -6.23
C TYR A 59 -9.59 10.59 -7.30
N HIS A 60 -10.54 9.74 -6.90
CA HIS A 60 -11.52 9.11 -7.79
C HIS A 60 -12.36 10.12 -8.57
N ASN A 61 -12.83 11.18 -7.91
CA ASN A 61 -13.61 12.24 -8.58
C ASN A 61 -12.77 13.00 -9.61
N ASN A 62 -11.53 13.38 -9.25
CA ASN A 62 -10.62 14.07 -10.16
C ASN A 62 -10.33 13.22 -11.42
N GLN A 63 -10.15 11.90 -11.25
CA GLN A 63 -9.93 10.99 -12.38
C GLN A 63 -11.15 10.87 -13.28
N LYS A 64 -12.36 10.83 -12.70
CA LYS A 64 -13.61 10.88 -13.48
C LYS A 64 -13.74 12.15 -14.31
N GLU A 65 -13.29 13.30 -13.79
CA GLU A 65 -13.26 14.57 -14.53
C GLU A 65 -12.23 14.56 -15.67
N LEU A 66 -11.09 13.89 -15.47
CA LEU A 66 -10.04 13.72 -16.48
C LEU A 66 -10.37 12.65 -17.54
N GLY A 67 -11.37 11.80 -17.28
CA GLY A 67 -11.71 10.67 -18.15
C GLY A 67 -10.74 9.50 -18.08
N GLU A 68 -9.82 9.50 -17.10
CA GLU A 68 -8.87 8.42 -16.86
C GLU A 68 -9.48 7.37 -15.92
N THR A 69 -9.32 6.08 -16.23
CA THR A 69 -9.70 5.00 -15.32
C THR A 69 -8.51 4.63 -14.45
N PRO A 70 -8.62 4.64 -13.10
CA PRO A 70 -7.56 4.15 -12.24
C PRO A 70 -7.23 2.70 -12.57
N GLU A 71 -5.95 2.33 -12.42
CA GLU A 71 -5.58 0.93 -12.32
C GLU A 71 -6.19 0.34 -11.05
N THR A 72 -7.28 -0.40 -11.21
CA THR A 72 -7.96 -1.06 -10.10
C THR A 72 -7.46 -2.48 -9.93
N MET A 73 -7.38 -2.95 -8.68
CA MET A 73 -6.99 -4.33 -8.39
C MET A 73 -8.06 -5.31 -8.90
N THR A 74 -7.66 -6.30 -9.70
CA THR A 74 -8.59 -7.32 -10.20
C THR A 74 -8.86 -8.42 -9.17
N ARG A 75 -9.88 -9.25 -9.39
CA ARG A 75 -10.18 -10.41 -8.52
C ARG A 75 -9.01 -11.38 -8.41
N LYS A 76 -8.27 -11.58 -9.52
CA LYS A 76 -7.10 -12.46 -9.55
C LYS A 76 -5.97 -11.87 -8.72
N ASP A 77 -5.69 -10.58 -8.88
CA ASP A 77 -4.64 -9.89 -8.13
C ASP A 77 -4.92 -9.94 -6.62
N ALA A 78 -6.18 -9.70 -6.22
CA ALA A 78 -6.59 -9.80 -4.82
C ALA A 78 -6.40 -11.19 -4.21
N ALA A 79 -6.73 -12.24 -4.97
CA ALA A 79 -6.57 -13.62 -4.52
C ALA A 79 -5.10 -14.07 -4.49
N MET A 80 -4.26 -13.51 -5.38
CA MET A 80 -2.81 -13.79 -5.39
C MET A 80 -2.05 -12.99 -4.34
N PHE A 81 -2.62 -11.90 -3.81
CA PHE A 81 -1.95 -11.02 -2.85
C PHE A 81 -1.37 -11.77 -1.62
N PRO A 82 -2.09 -12.68 -0.93
CA PRO A 82 -1.53 -13.48 0.16
C PRO A 82 -0.36 -14.37 -0.26
N VAL A 83 -0.39 -14.90 -1.48
CA VAL A 83 0.65 -15.79 -2.02
C VAL A 83 1.91 -14.98 -2.34
N VAL A 84 1.75 -13.83 -3.01
CA VAL A 84 2.86 -12.91 -3.30
C VAL A 84 3.48 -12.40 -2.00
N ALA A 85 2.66 -12.02 -1.01
CA ALA A 85 3.15 -11.63 0.31
C ALA A 85 3.92 -12.76 1.01
N SER A 86 3.46 -14.01 0.89
CA SER A 86 4.13 -15.18 1.46
C SER A 86 5.51 -15.43 0.83
N ILE A 87 5.58 -15.35 -0.49
CA ILE A 87 6.85 -15.49 -1.22
C ILE A 87 7.79 -14.36 -0.81
N ALA A 88 7.33 -13.10 -0.81
CA ALA A 88 8.16 -11.95 -0.44
C ALA A 88 8.68 -12.05 1.01
N LEU A 89 7.82 -12.44 1.96
CA LEU A 89 8.19 -12.62 3.36
C LEU A 89 9.24 -13.73 3.52
N PHE A 90 9.02 -14.88 2.87
CA PHE A 90 9.94 -16.00 2.92
C PHE A 90 11.28 -15.69 2.24
N THR A 91 11.27 -15.01 1.10
CA THR A 91 12.48 -14.53 0.43
C THR A 91 13.26 -13.59 1.34
N LEU A 92 12.59 -12.62 1.98
CA LEU A 92 13.24 -11.70 2.91
C LEU A 92 13.82 -12.44 4.12
N TYR A 93 13.12 -13.45 4.64
CA TYR A 93 13.62 -14.33 5.69
C TYR A 93 14.91 -15.07 5.29
N LEU A 94 14.96 -15.65 4.08
CA LEU A 94 16.17 -16.29 3.58
C LEU A 94 17.30 -15.28 3.42
N VAL A 95 17.02 -14.08 2.90
CA VAL A 95 18.03 -13.01 2.78
C VAL A 95 18.63 -12.65 4.15
N PHE A 96 17.82 -12.55 5.21
CA PHE A 96 18.33 -12.35 6.57
C PHE A 96 19.14 -13.52 7.15
N GLN A 97 18.94 -14.74 6.64
CA GLN A 97 19.75 -15.90 7.04
C GLN A 97 21.10 -15.95 6.29
N PHE A 98 21.14 -15.47 5.04
CA PHE A 98 22.34 -15.52 4.21
C PHE A 98 23.22 -14.27 4.28
N PHE A 99 22.66 -13.10 4.59
CA PHE A 99 23.38 -11.82 4.62
C PHE A 99 23.38 -11.20 6.03
N SER A 100 24.37 -10.33 6.29
CA SER A 100 24.42 -9.60 7.57
C SER A 100 23.23 -8.65 7.69
N LYS A 101 22.63 -8.63 8.89
CA LYS A 101 21.46 -7.79 9.21
C LYS A 101 21.72 -6.31 8.93
N ASP A 102 22.93 -5.84 9.18
CA ASP A 102 23.30 -4.44 9.01
C ASP A 102 23.27 -4.00 7.54
N MET A 103 23.74 -4.85 6.61
CA MET A 103 23.71 -4.55 5.18
C MET A 103 22.28 -4.49 4.66
N ILE A 104 21.45 -5.45 5.08
CA ILE A 104 20.04 -5.49 4.71
C ILE A 104 19.30 -4.28 5.27
N ASN A 105 19.49 -3.97 6.56
CA ASN A 105 18.85 -2.83 7.19
C ASN A 105 19.33 -1.50 6.59
N LEU A 106 20.61 -1.36 6.22
CA LEU A 106 21.12 -0.18 5.52
C LEU A 106 20.44 -0.01 4.15
N LEU A 107 20.37 -1.09 3.36
CA LEU A 107 19.72 -1.08 2.05
C LEU A 107 18.23 -0.71 2.16
N LEU A 108 17.51 -1.36 3.06
CA LEU A 108 16.09 -1.11 3.28
C LEU A 108 15.84 0.29 3.83
N THR A 109 16.66 0.76 4.77
CA THR A 109 16.57 2.12 5.30
C THR A 109 16.75 3.14 4.19
N GLY A 110 17.70 2.95 3.28
CA GLY A 110 17.89 3.81 2.11
C GLY A 110 16.68 3.79 1.16
N TYR A 111 16.15 2.61 0.86
CA TYR A 111 14.96 2.45 0.02
C TYR A 111 13.72 3.14 0.61
N PHE A 112 13.41 2.87 1.88
CA PHE A 112 12.27 3.46 2.57
C PHE A 112 12.44 4.95 2.85
N PHE A 113 13.68 5.45 2.98
CA PHE A 113 13.94 6.88 3.04
C PHE A 113 13.53 7.57 1.73
N LEU A 114 13.97 7.04 0.58
CA LEU A 114 13.63 7.63 -0.73
C LEU A 114 12.12 7.63 -0.95
N LEU A 115 11.47 6.47 -0.76
CA LEU A 115 10.02 6.38 -0.86
C LEU A 115 9.31 7.26 0.18
N GLY A 116 9.86 7.36 1.39
CA GLY A 116 9.28 8.13 2.49
C GLY A 116 9.29 9.62 2.21
N VAL A 117 10.39 10.15 1.67
CA VAL A 117 10.48 11.57 1.26
C VAL A 117 9.49 11.87 0.15
N LEU A 118 9.35 11.00 -0.85
CA LEU A 118 8.38 11.16 -1.94
C LEU A 118 6.94 11.11 -1.41
N ALA A 119 6.63 10.11 -0.57
CA ALA A 119 5.32 9.94 0.04
C ALA A 119 4.94 11.14 0.91
N LEU A 120 5.88 11.63 1.72
CA LEU A 120 5.69 12.79 2.58
C LEU A 120 5.53 14.08 1.77
N CYS A 121 6.30 14.26 0.69
CA CYS A 121 6.16 15.40 -0.21
C CYS A 121 4.76 15.45 -0.85
N TYR A 122 4.26 14.31 -1.32
CA TYR A 122 2.91 14.20 -1.88
C TYR A 122 1.80 14.48 -0.85
N LEU A 123 2.02 14.12 0.42
CA LEU A 123 1.08 14.39 1.49
C LEU A 123 1.12 15.86 1.95
N LEU A 124 2.32 16.43 2.08
CA LEU A 124 2.53 17.78 2.61
C LEU A 124 2.41 18.88 1.55
N SER A 125 2.51 18.58 0.24
CA SER A 125 2.36 19.59 -0.83
C SER A 125 1.11 20.49 -0.66
N PRO A 126 -0.12 19.98 -0.43
CA PRO A 126 -1.28 20.85 -0.22
C PRO A 126 -1.22 21.69 1.07
N VAL A 127 -0.41 21.29 2.06
CA VAL A 127 -0.25 22.01 3.33
C VAL A 127 0.87 23.06 3.24
N ILE A 128 1.95 22.73 2.52
CA ILE A 128 3.13 23.60 2.40
C ILE A 128 2.90 24.66 1.33
N SER A 129 2.24 24.34 0.22
CA SER A 129 1.96 25.30 -0.86
C SER A 129 1.33 26.64 -0.41
N PRO A 130 0.33 26.69 0.50
CA PRO A 130 -0.18 27.97 1.01
C PRO A 130 0.74 28.65 2.04
N LEU A 131 1.70 27.92 2.62
CA LEU A 131 2.65 28.43 3.62
C LEU A 131 3.93 28.97 2.98
N VAL A 132 4.20 28.65 1.72
CA VAL A 132 5.35 29.18 0.99
C VAL A 132 5.20 30.71 0.86
N PRO A 133 6.22 31.50 1.27
CA PRO A 133 6.16 32.95 1.15
C PRO A 133 5.89 33.40 -0.29
N ALA A 134 5.08 34.45 -0.46
CA ALA A 134 4.78 35.05 -1.77
C ALA A 134 6.02 35.57 -2.55
N ALA A 135 7.20 35.55 -1.91
CA ALA A 135 8.48 35.84 -2.52
C ALA A 135 8.95 34.75 -3.51
N ILE A 136 8.40 33.54 -3.46
CA ILE A 136 8.73 32.45 -4.38
C ILE A 136 7.66 32.39 -5.48
N PRO A 137 7.98 32.79 -6.73
CA PRO A 137 7.01 32.73 -7.82
C PRO A 137 6.63 31.28 -8.14
N ASN A 138 5.35 31.05 -8.45
CA ASN A 138 4.87 29.75 -8.92
C ASN A 138 5.31 29.55 -10.38
N ILE A 139 6.58 29.18 -10.58
CA ILE A 139 7.09 28.85 -11.91
C ILE A 139 6.82 27.36 -12.17
N PRO A 140 6.02 27.01 -13.19
CA PRO A 140 5.82 25.62 -13.59
C PRO A 140 7.03 25.15 -14.41
N PHE A 141 7.63 24.05 -13.98
CA PHE A 141 8.66 23.34 -14.73
C PHE A 141 8.06 22.13 -15.44
N PHE A 142 8.53 21.87 -16.66
CA PHE A 142 8.13 20.73 -17.46
C PHE A 142 9.35 19.84 -17.69
N LEU A 143 9.34 18.63 -17.15
CA LEU A 143 10.28 17.59 -17.53
C LEU A 143 9.62 16.78 -18.64
N LYS A 144 10.10 16.96 -19.88
CA LYS A 144 9.69 16.14 -21.03
C LYS A 144 10.87 15.27 -21.44
N PHE A 145 10.70 13.96 -21.32
CA PHE A 145 11.61 12.99 -21.91
C PHE A 145 11.03 12.48 -23.23
N ASP A 146 11.44 13.13 -24.31
CA ASP A 146 11.11 12.71 -25.67
C ASP A 146 12.21 11.74 -26.15
N ARG A 147 11.81 10.56 -26.62
CA ARG A 147 12.74 9.63 -27.30
C ARG A 147 12.93 10.14 -28.74
N GLY A 148 14.18 10.40 -29.13
CA GLY A 148 14.49 10.84 -30.50
C GLY A 148 14.11 9.77 -31.52
N SER A 149 13.13 10.06 -32.39
CA SER A 149 12.74 9.20 -33.50
C SER A 149 13.53 9.52 -34.78
N THR A 150 13.92 8.47 -35.51
CA THR A 150 14.50 8.53 -36.86
C THR A 150 13.44 9.06 -37.85
N PRO A 151 13.82 9.70 -38.98
CA PRO A 151 12.90 10.43 -39.86
C PRO A 151 11.75 9.63 -40.48
N GLU A 152 11.78 8.29 -40.40
CA GLU A 152 10.82 7.40 -41.06
C GLU A 152 9.52 7.19 -40.26
N GLU A 153 9.49 7.45 -38.95
CA GLU A 153 8.27 7.30 -38.13
C GLU A 153 7.32 8.52 -38.18
N LYS A 154 7.73 9.64 -38.82
CA LYS A 154 6.95 10.88 -38.88
C LYS A 154 5.78 10.88 -39.89
N LYS A 155 5.52 9.77 -40.59
CA LYS A 155 4.49 9.73 -41.66
C LYS A 155 3.13 9.19 -41.26
N ASP A 156 3.00 8.59 -40.08
CA ASP A 156 1.68 8.22 -39.54
C ASP A 156 1.39 9.11 -38.35
N GLY A 157 0.26 9.82 -38.39
CA GLY A 157 -0.12 10.91 -37.47
C GLY A 157 -0.39 10.49 -36.03
N SER A 158 0.56 9.81 -35.40
CA SER A 158 0.55 9.38 -34.02
C SER A 158 1.59 10.17 -33.23
N GLU A 159 1.29 11.44 -32.96
CA GLU A 159 2.02 12.28 -31.99
C GLU A 159 1.82 11.81 -30.54
N ALA A 160 1.12 10.69 -30.30
CA ALA A 160 0.66 10.26 -28.99
C ALA A 160 1.53 9.20 -28.29
N LEU A 161 2.59 8.66 -28.92
CA LEU A 161 3.33 7.51 -28.38
C LEU A 161 4.78 7.80 -27.92
N LEU A 162 5.22 9.05 -27.88
CA LEU A 162 6.63 9.40 -27.63
C LEU A 162 6.94 10.29 -26.41
N SER A 163 5.95 10.63 -25.56
CA SER A 163 6.25 11.20 -24.24
C SER A 163 6.31 10.09 -23.19
N ILE A 164 7.52 9.58 -22.91
CA ILE A 164 7.71 8.47 -21.96
C ILE A 164 7.53 8.94 -20.50
N LEU A 165 7.76 10.22 -20.23
CA LEU A 165 7.51 10.84 -18.93
C LEU A 165 7.21 12.34 -19.11
N ASP A 166 5.96 12.74 -18.90
CA ASP A 166 5.53 14.14 -18.81
C ASP A 166 5.34 14.51 -17.33
N TYR A 167 6.41 14.94 -16.64
CA TYR A 167 6.33 15.33 -15.23
C TYR A 167 6.27 16.86 -15.08
N LYS A 168 5.13 17.37 -14.61
CA LYS A 168 4.93 18.79 -14.31
C LYS A 168 5.18 19.00 -12.82
N PHE A 169 6.13 19.87 -12.46
CA PHE A 169 6.41 20.21 -11.06
C PHE A 169 6.54 21.72 -10.88
N SER A 170 6.02 22.23 -9.76
CA SER A 170 6.12 23.65 -9.42
C SER A 170 7.36 23.94 -8.57
N SER A 171 7.79 25.19 -8.56
CA SER A 171 8.73 25.71 -7.57
C SER A 171 8.32 25.41 -6.12
N HIS A 172 7.02 25.32 -5.83
CA HIS A 172 6.49 24.96 -4.50
C HIS A 172 6.77 23.50 -4.13
N ASP A 173 6.75 22.59 -5.11
CA ASP A 173 7.02 21.17 -4.90
C ASP A 173 8.50 20.93 -4.63
N ILE A 174 9.39 21.73 -5.23
CA ILE A 174 10.84 21.69 -4.96
C ILE A 174 11.11 22.12 -3.50
N VAL A 175 10.46 23.19 -3.03
CA VAL A 175 10.59 23.63 -1.64
C VAL A 175 10.06 22.55 -0.68
N CYS A 176 8.90 21.96 -0.99
CA CYS A 176 8.32 20.84 -0.24
C CYS A 176 9.31 19.65 -0.17
N PHE A 177 9.92 19.30 -1.30
CA PHE A 177 10.90 18.22 -1.38
C PHE A 177 12.14 18.49 -0.52
N ILE A 178 12.68 19.72 -0.53
CA ILE A 178 13.82 20.11 0.31
C ILE A 178 13.46 19.96 1.79
N VAL A 179 12.31 20.49 2.22
CA VAL A 179 11.84 20.37 3.62
C VAL A 179 11.67 18.91 4.02
N CYS A 180 11.02 18.09 3.19
CA CYS A 180 10.83 16.67 3.45
C CYS A 180 12.16 15.90 3.51
N SER A 181 13.14 16.27 2.66
CA SER A 181 14.48 15.67 2.65
C SER A 181 15.28 15.99 3.91
N VAL A 182 15.14 17.20 4.47
CA VAL A 182 15.73 17.55 5.77
C VAL A 182 15.14 16.68 6.89
N PHE A 183 13.81 16.53 6.93
CA PHE A 183 13.15 15.65 7.90
C PHE A 183 13.55 14.18 7.71
N GLY A 184 13.69 13.71 6.47
CA GLY A 184 14.16 12.35 6.21
C GLY A 184 15.63 12.15 6.57
N SER A 185 16.48 13.15 6.39
CA SER A 185 17.90 13.08 6.79
C SER A 185 18.02 12.93 8.31
N TRP A 186 17.13 13.59 9.06
CA TRP A 186 17.03 13.40 10.52
C TRP A 186 16.66 11.95 10.89
N TYR A 187 15.79 11.30 10.12
CA TYR A 187 15.49 9.87 10.27
C TYR A 187 16.73 8.99 10.06
N LEU A 188 17.55 9.26 9.04
CA LEU A 188 18.76 8.46 8.77
C LEU A 188 19.80 8.55 9.90
N VAL A 189 19.99 9.73 10.48
CA VAL A 189 21.04 9.94 11.50
C VAL A 189 20.61 9.43 12.87
N LYS A 190 19.34 9.59 13.22
CA LYS A 190 18.87 9.34 14.60
C LYS A 190 17.91 8.17 14.74
N LYS A 191 17.31 7.68 13.65
CA LYS A 191 16.25 6.66 13.65
C LYS A 191 15.15 6.94 14.69
N HIS A 192 14.80 8.22 14.88
CA HIS A 192 13.81 8.58 15.88
C HIS A 192 12.43 8.02 15.52
N TRP A 193 11.73 7.53 16.54
CA TRP A 193 10.39 6.96 16.41
C TRP A 193 9.37 7.95 15.82
N ILE A 194 9.52 9.25 16.07
CA ILE A 194 8.64 10.29 15.52
C ILE A 194 8.77 10.36 14.00
N ALA A 195 10.00 10.41 13.49
CA ALA A 195 10.25 10.45 12.06
C ALA A 195 9.83 9.14 11.38
N ASN A 196 10.06 8.00 12.05
CA ASN A 196 9.53 6.70 11.62
C ASN A 196 8.00 6.71 11.49
N ASN A 197 7.29 7.21 12.50
CA ASN A 197 5.83 7.27 12.48
C ASN A 197 5.31 8.27 11.46
N LEU A 198 6.00 9.38 11.23
CA LEU A 198 5.62 10.34 10.19
C LEU A 198 5.68 9.70 8.80
N PHE A 199 6.76 8.95 8.50
CA PHE A 199 6.83 8.18 7.26
C PHE A 199 5.79 7.06 7.21
N GLY A 200 5.59 6.32 8.30
CA GLY A 200 4.57 5.28 8.37
C GLY A 200 3.16 5.82 8.11
N LEU A 201 2.81 6.97 8.68
CA LEU A 201 1.53 7.65 8.44
C LEU A 201 1.40 8.12 6.99
N ALA A 202 2.47 8.67 6.40
CA ALA A 202 2.48 9.08 5.00
C ALA A 202 2.27 7.88 4.06
N PHE A 203 2.96 6.76 4.32
CA PHE A 203 2.74 5.51 3.58
C PHE A 203 1.33 4.96 3.77
N ALA A 204 0.77 5.05 4.98
CA ALA A 204 -0.58 4.57 5.23
C ALA A 204 -1.63 5.37 4.47
N VAL A 205 -1.58 6.70 4.53
CA VAL A 205 -2.50 7.58 3.80
C VAL A 205 -2.37 7.37 2.30
N ASN A 206 -1.16 7.40 1.76
CA ASN A 206 -0.94 7.22 0.32
C ASN A 206 -1.30 5.81 -0.14
N GLY A 207 -1.09 4.79 0.69
CA GLY A 207 -1.51 3.41 0.41
C GLY A 207 -3.03 3.29 0.28
N ILE A 208 -3.78 3.89 1.21
CA ILE A 208 -5.25 3.89 1.19
C ILE A 208 -5.80 4.74 0.04
N GLU A 209 -5.15 5.85 -0.28
CA GLU A 209 -5.54 6.68 -1.41
C GLU A 209 -5.28 6.01 -2.76
N LEU A 210 -4.09 5.46 -2.99
CA LEU A 210 -3.69 5.02 -4.33
C LEU A 210 -4.21 3.62 -4.68
N LEU A 211 -4.29 2.71 -3.71
CA LEU A 211 -4.74 1.33 -3.95
C LEU A 211 -6.27 1.27 -4.08
N HIS A 212 -6.76 1.39 -5.31
CA HIS A 212 -8.19 1.40 -5.59
C HIS A 212 -8.75 -0.01 -5.80
N LEU A 213 -9.64 -0.41 -4.90
CA LEU A 213 -10.60 -1.49 -5.17
C LEU A 213 -11.72 -0.97 -6.07
N ASN A 214 -12.09 -1.76 -7.09
CA ASN A 214 -13.24 -1.45 -7.96
C ASN A 214 -14.56 -1.99 -7.40
N ASN A 215 -14.53 -3.13 -6.71
CA ASN A 215 -15.73 -3.87 -6.29
C ASN A 215 -15.57 -4.37 -4.84
N VAL A 216 -16.66 -4.39 -4.08
CA VAL A 216 -16.71 -4.87 -2.69
C VAL A 216 -16.26 -6.34 -2.59
N MET A 217 -16.61 -7.16 -3.58
CA MET A 217 -16.18 -8.58 -3.63
C MET A 217 -14.68 -8.75 -3.72
N ILE A 218 -13.98 -7.85 -4.43
CA ILE A 218 -12.51 -7.87 -4.49
C ILE A 218 -11.94 -7.60 -3.09
N GLY A 219 -12.51 -6.63 -2.38
CA GLY A 219 -12.16 -6.33 -0.99
C GLY A 219 -12.39 -7.51 -0.03
N VAL A 220 -13.53 -8.20 -0.16
CA VAL A 220 -13.84 -9.41 0.63
C VAL A 220 -12.81 -10.51 0.36
N ILE A 221 -12.49 -10.79 -0.92
CA ILE A 221 -11.48 -11.80 -1.28
C ILE A 221 -10.12 -11.44 -0.69
N LEU A 222 -9.69 -10.18 -0.83
CA LEU A 222 -8.42 -9.71 -0.28
C LEU A 222 -8.36 -9.89 1.25
N LEU A 223 -9.37 -9.42 1.98
CA LEU A 223 -9.42 -9.47 3.44
C LEU A 223 -9.49 -10.92 3.97
N CYS A 224 -10.31 -11.77 3.34
CA CYS A 224 -10.38 -13.20 3.69
C CYS A 224 -9.06 -13.93 3.39
N GLY A 225 -8.40 -13.60 2.27
CA GLY A 225 -7.10 -14.16 1.94
C GLY A 225 -6.02 -13.77 2.95
N LEU A 226 -6.00 -12.49 3.35
CA LEU A 226 -5.05 -11.98 4.33
C LEU A 226 -5.33 -12.45 5.76
N PHE A 227 -6.58 -12.73 6.11
CA PHE A 227 -6.94 -13.40 7.35
C PHE A 227 -6.26 -14.77 7.48
N ILE A 228 -6.32 -15.59 6.44
CA ILE A 228 -5.68 -16.93 6.43
C ILE A 228 -4.15 -16.79 6.47
N TYR A 229 -3.61 -15.84 5.70
CA TYR A 229 -2.18 -15.53 5.67
C TYR A 229 -1.64 -15.19 7.07
N ASP A 230 -2.30 -14.29 7.78
CA ASP A 230 -1.84 -13.81 9.10
C ASP A 230 -1.86 -14.94 10.13
N ILE A 231 -2.92 -15.76 10.13
CA ILE A 231 -3.01 -16.96 10.99
C ILE A 231 -1.86 -17.93 10.70
N PHE A 232 -1.61 -18.23 9.42
CA PHE A 232 -0.57 -19.18 9.03
C PHE A 232 0.83 -18.69 9.41
N TRP A 233 1.16 -17.43 9.12
CA TRP A 233 2.51 -16.90 9.35
C TRP A 233 2.78 -16.50 10.80
N VAL A 234 1.76 -16.14 11.58
CA VAL A 234 1.90 -15.81 13.01
C VAL A 234 1.90 -17.06 13.89
N PHE A 235 0.96 -18.00 13.67
CA PHE A 235 0.87 -19.20 14.53
C PHE A 235 1.59 -20.42 13.96
N GLY A 236 1.68 -20.54 12.63
CA GLY A 236 2.23 -21.73 11.99
C GLY A 236 3.76 -21.75 11.91
N THR A 237 4.43 -20.58 11.87
CA THR A 237 5.90 -20.51 11.70
C THR A 237 6.53 -19.37 12.51
N ASN A 238 7.84 -19.47 12.79
CA ASN A 238 8.62 -18.40 13.43
C ASN A 238 9.13 -17.32 12.44
N VAL A 239 8.77 -17.43 11.15
CA VAL A 239 9.33 -16.58 10.10
C VAL A 239 8.91 -15.13 10.27
N MET A 240 7.62 -14.87 10.47
CA MET A 240 7.10 -13.51 10.61
C MET A 240 7.72 -12.78 11.81
N VAL A 241 7.87 -13.48 12.95
CA VAL A 241 8.49 -12.92 14.16
C VAL A 241 9.98 -12.64 13.94
N THR A 242 10.68 -13.52 13.23
CA THR A 242 12.12 -13.36 12.95
C THR A 242 12.37 -12.17 12.02
N VAL A 243 11.57 -12.04 10.97
CA VAL A 243 11.63 -10.89 10.05
C VAL A 243 11.26 -9.60 10.79
N ALA A 244 10.18 -9.59 11.56
CA ALA A 244 9.72 -8.40 12.28
C ALA A 244 10.73 -7.88 13.34
N LYS A 245 11.53 -8.78 13.93
CA LYS A 245 12.61 -8.44 14.87
C LYS A 245 13.89 -7.98 14.18
N SER A 246 14.18 -8.50 12.99
CA SER A 246 15.43 -8.19 12.26
C SER A 246 15.31 -6.95 11.37
N PHE A 247 14.08 -6.54 11.07
CA PHE A 247 13.75 -5.48 10.14
C PHE A 247 13.57 -4.12 10.85
N GLU A 248 14.44 -3.16 10.54
CA GLU A 248 14.44 -1.80 11.09
C GLU A 248 14.08 -0.73 10.04
N ALA A 249 12.82 -0.70 9.59
CA ALA A 249 12.36 0.35 8.67
C ALA A 249 10.92 0.80 9.00
N PRO A 250 10.43 1.90 8.39
CA PRO A 250 9.14 2.52 8.68
C PRO A 250 7.98 1.75 8.03
N ILE A 251 7.91 0.45 8.30
CA ILE A 251 6.80 -0.46 7.94
C ILE A 251 5.85 -0.67 9.14
N LYS A 252 6.19 -0.11 10.31
CA LYS A 252 5.41 -0.20 11.54
C LYS A 252 5.34 1.14 12.24
N LEU A 253 4.19 1.44 12.82
CA LEU A 253 4.05 2.53 13.77
C LEU A 253 4.51 2.04 15.14
N VAL A 254 5.32 2.86 15.81
CA VAL A 254 5.90 2.51 17.10
C VAL A 254 5.61 3.62 18.11
N PHE A 255 5.14 3.26 19.29
CA PHE A 255 4.94 4.23 20.36
C PHE A 255 5.62 3.76 21.65
N PRO A 256 6.41 4.63 22.32
CA PRO A 256 7.11 4.26 23.54
C PRO A 256 6.11 3.94 24.67
N GLN A 257 6.22 2.73 25.25
CA GLN A 257 5.41 2.30 26.40
C GLN A 257 5.85 2.97 27.70
N ASP A 258 7.14 3.30 27.80
CA ASP A 258 7.72 3.93 29.00
C ASP A 258 7.78 5.46 28.87
N LEU A 259 6.93 6.07 28.02
CA LEU A 259 6.93 7.52 27.78
C LEU A 259 6.76 8.32 29.09
N LEU A 260 5.97 7.80 30.02
CA LEU A 260 5.72 8.43 31.32
C LEU A 260 6.90 8.32 32.29
N GLU A 261 7.77 7.33 32.12
CA GLU A 261 8.90 7.06 33.04
C GLU A 261 10.24 7.56 32.50
N HIS A 262 10.47 7.41 31.20
CA HIS A 262 11.74 7.71 30.54
C HIS A 262 11.62 8.81 29.47
N GLY A 263 10.45 9.41 29.31
CA GLY A 263 10.22 10.47 28.33
C GLY A 263 10.48 10.00 26.90
N VAL A 264 11.12 10.85 26.10
CA VAL A 264 11.34 10.61 24.65
C VAL A 264 12.37 9.50 24.37
N SER A 265 13.09 9.01 25.40
CA SER A 265 14.17 8.01 25.29
C SER A 265 13.79 6.61 25.81
N ALA A 266 12.51 6.21 25.69
CA ALA A 266 12.06 4.89 26.12
C ALA A 266 12.65 3.73 25.28
N ASN A 267 12.75 2.55 25.90
CA ASN A 267 13.35 1.35 25.30
C ASN A 267 12.33 0.25 24.96
N ASN A 268 11.09 0.38 25.45
CA ASN A 268 9.97 -0.50 25.10
C ASN A 268 9.00 0.23 24.18
N PHE A 269 8.66 -0.39 23.05
CA PHE A 269 7.77 0.18 22.06
C PHE A 269 6.61 -0.78 21.80
N ALA A 270 5.39 -0.26 21.87
CA ALA A 270 4.23 -0.90 21.28
C ALA A 270 4.32 -0.71 19.76
N MET A 271 3.98 -1.75 19.00
CA MET A 271 4.13 -1.76 17.54
C MET A 271 2.80 -2.13 16.88
N LEU A 272 2.48 -1.47 15.77
CA LEU A 272 1.36 -1.80 14.90
C LEU A 272 1.83 -1.82 13.44
N GLY A 273 1.51 -2.88 12.70
CA GLY A 273 1.90 -3.02 11.31
C GLY A 273 1.13 -2.07 10.40
N LEU A 274 1.79 -1.47 9.40
CA LEU A 274 1.09 -0.65 8.41
C LEU A 274 0.09 -1.48 7.59
N GLY A 275 0.35 -2.77 7.37
CA GLY A 275 -0.59 -3.68 6.70
C GLY A 275 -1.95 -3.75 7.42
N ASP A 276 -1.95 -3.75 8.75
CA ASP A 276 -3.16 -3.82 9.58
C ASP A 276 -3.98 -2.52 9.56
N ILE A 277 -3.40 -1.43 9.05
CA ILE A 277 -4.05 -0.13 8.88
C ILE A 277 -4.51 0.01 7.43
N VAL A 278 -3.59 -0.19 6.48
CA VAL A 278 -3.81 0.04 5.06
C VAL A 278 -4.81 -0.95 4.48
N VAL A 279 -4.69 -2.24 4.77
CA VAL A 279 -5.54 -3.27 4.14
C VAL A 279 -7.02 -3.08 4.52
N PRO A 280 -7.39 -2.98 5.81
CA PRO A 280 -8.77 -2.64 6.16
C PRO A 280 -9.15 -1.22 5.71
N GLY A 281 -8.21 -0.27 5.75
CA GLY A 281 -8.41 1.12 5.34
C GLY A 281 -8.84 1.27 3.88
N ILE A 282 -8.25 0.51 2.96
CA ILE A 282 -8.63 0.48 1.54
C ILE A 282 -10.09 0.00 1.37
N PHE A 283 -10.51 -1.00 2.15
CA PHE A 283 -11.89 -1.47 2.13
C PHE A 283 -12.86 -0.43 2.71
N ILE A 284 -12.49 0.23 3.80
CA ILE A 284 -13.28 1.34 4.39
C ILE A 284 -13.41 2.51 3.40
N ALA A 285 -12.36 2.83 2.65
CA ALA A 285 -12.38 3.85 1.60
C ALA A 285 -13.34 3.48 0.45
N LEU A 286 -13.41 2.20 0.08
CA LEU A 286 -14.41 1.70 -0.88
C LEU A 286 -15.84 1.87 -0.36
N LEU A 287 -16.09 1.57 0.92
CA LEU A 287 -17.41 1.76 1.53
C LEU A 287 -17.83 3.24 1.59
N LEU A 288 -16.89 4.16 1.75
CA LEU A 288 -17.17 5.60 1.64
C LEU A 288 -17.56 5.98 0.21
N ARG A 289 -16.86 5.47 -0.81
CA ARG A 289 -17.25 5.66 -2.22
C ARG A 289 -18.64 5.10 -2.51
N PHE A 290 -18.96 3.92 -1.96
CA PHE A 290 -20.28 3.32 -2.05
C PHE A 290 -21.38 4.19 -1.38
N ASP A 291 -21.15 4.67 -0.15
CA ASP A 291 -22.08 5.58 0.54
C ASP A 291 -22.40 6.82 -0.32
N LEU A 292 -21.38 7.43 -0.93
CA LEU A 292 -21.54 8.59 -1.81
C LEU A 292 -22.30 8.25 -3.09
N SER A 293 -22.11 7.04 -3.63
CA SER A 293 -22.83 6.57 -4.82
C SER A 293 -24.35 6.44 -4.59
N LEU A 294 -24.76 6.13 -3.35
CA LEU A 294 -26.17 6.02 -2.97
C LEU A 294 -26.86 7.39 -2.85
N LYS A 295 -26.12 8.50 -2.96
CA LYS A 295 -26.62 9.89 -2.84
C LYS A 295 -27.43 10.15 -1.56
N ARG A 296 -27.13 9.43 -0.47
CA ARG A 296 -27.76 9.62 0.84
C ARG A 296 -27.03 10.69 1.63
N THR A 297 -27.70 11.30 2.60
CA THR A 297 -27.13 12.38 3.44
C THR A 297 -26.18 11.87 4.52
N SER A 298 -26.06 10.55 4.72
CA SER A 298 -25.27 9.94 5.78
C SER A 298 -24.36 8.84 5.25
N ASN A 299 -23.08 8.91 5.63
CA ASN A 299 -22.05 7.92 5.33
C ASN A 299 -22.18 6.71 6.29
N THR A 300 -23.25 5.94 6.13
CA THR A 300 -23.59 4.88 7.09
C THR A 300 -22.57 3.75 7.07
N TYR A 301 -22.17 3.28 5.88
CA TYR A 301 -21.25 2.15 5.73
C TYR A 301 -19.83 2.52 6.15
N PHE A 302 -19.37 3.72 5.78
CA PHE A 302 -18.08 4.24 6.24
C PHE A 302 -18.05 4.35 7.77
N ASN A 303 -19.03 5.01 8.39
CA ASN A 303 -19.06 5.17 9.85
C ASN A 303 -19.16 3.82 10.57
N THR A 304 -19.95 2.89 10.03
CA THR A 304 -20.07 1.53 10.58
C THR A 304 -18.75 0.76 10.47
N ALA A 305 -18.08 0.81 9.32
CA ALA A 305 -16.81 0.11 9.09
C ALA A 305 -15.66 0.73 9.88
N PHE A 306 -15.64 2.07 10.01
CA PHE A 306 -14.68 2.79 10.83
C PHE A 306 -14.84 2.46 12.32
N LEU A 307 -16.08 2.38 12.81
CA LEU A 307 -16.37 1.91 14.17
C LEU A 307 -15.98 0.42 14.33
N ALA A 308 -16.26 -0.41 13.33
CA ALA A 308 -15.88 -1.82 13.33
C ALA A 308 -14.36 -2.02 13.44
N TYR A 309 -13.58 -1.21 12.70
CA TYR A 309 -12.13 -1.20 12.79
C TYR A 309 -11.66 -0.83 14.19
N PHE A 310 -12.21 0.25 14.76
CA PHE A 310 -11.88 0.67 16.13
C PHE A 310 -12.18 -0.44 17.16
N LEU A 311 -13.35 -1.07 17.09
CA LEU A 311 -13.72 -2.17 17.98
C LEU A 311 -12.84 -3.41 17.78
N GLY A 312 -12.50 -3.73 16.52
CA GLY A 312 -11.57 -4.82 16.20
C GLY A 312 -10.17 -4.58 16.77
N LEU A 313 -9.65 -3.35 16.64
CA LEU A 313 -8.35 -2.97 17.19
C LEU A 313 -8.36 -2.94 18.73
N MET A 314 -9.47 -2.55 19.35
CA MET A 314 -9.65 -2.68 20.80
C MET A 314 -9.64 -4.14 21.25
N ALA A 315 -10.30 -5.02 20.50
CA ALA A 315 -10.28 -6.45 20.79
C ALA A 315 -8.87 -7.04 20.66
N THR A 316 -8.10 -6.71 19.61
CA THR A 316 -6.71 -7.19 19.48
C THR A 316 -5.86 -6.77 20.66
N ILE A 317 -5.91 -5.49 21.05
CA ILE A 317 -5.14 -4.95 22.18
C ILE A 317 -5.56 -5.61 23.49
N PHE A 318 -6.86 -5.79 23.72
CA PHE A 318 -7.38 -6.45 24.91
C PHE A 318 -6.88 -7.89 25.03
N VAL A 319 -6.99 -8.67 23.96
CA VAL A 319 -6.56 -10.08 23.98
C VAL A 319 -5.03 -10.17 24.09
N MET A 320 -4.27 -9.33 23.39
CA MET A 320 -2.81 -9.25 23.58
C MET A 320 -2.42 -8.91 25.02
N HIS A 321 -3.17 -8.01 25.68
CA HIS A 321 -2.91 -7.64 27.07
C HIS A 321 -3.17 -8.79 28.05
N VAL A 322 -4.23 -9.57 27.83
CA VAL A 322 -4.61 -10.72 28.67
C VAL A 322 -3.66 -11.90 28.47
N PHE A 323 -3.36 -12.24 27.21
CA PHE A 323 -2.59 -13.45 26.88
C PHE A 323 -1.07 -13.22 26.85
N LYS A 324 -0.60 -11.98 26.91
CA LYS A 324 0.84 -11.61 26.87
C LYS A 324 1.62 -12.21 25.70
N HIS A 325 0.92 -12.59 24.63
CA HIS A 325 1.47 -13.13 23.40
C HIS A 325 1.06 -12.24 22.22
N ALA A 326 1.96 -12.10 21.24
CA ALA A 326 1.64 -11.42 19.99
C ALA A 326 0.59 -12.23 19.24
N GLN A 327 -0.46 -11.55 18.78
CA GLN A 327 -1.56 -12.16 18.04
C GLN A 327 -1.68 -11.53 16.65
N PRO A 328 -2.16 -12.31 15.66
CA PRO A 328 -2.47 -11.78 14.33
C PRO A 328 -3.56 -10.71 14.46
N ALA A 329 -3.29 -9.48 14.03
CA ALA A 329 -4.23 -8.37 14.18
C ALA A 329 -5.43 -8.54 13.22
N LEU A 330 -5.18 -9.08 12.03
CA LEU A 330 -6.23 -9.30 11.03
C LEU A 330 -7.26 -10.36 11.48
N LEU A 331 -6.91 -11.23 12.42
CA LEU A 331 -7.82 -12.21 13.03
C LEU A 331 -9.07 -11.56 13.61
N TYR A 332 -8.95 -10.37 14.19
CA TYR A 332 -10.07 -9.64 14.80
C TYR A 332 -10.58 -8.51 13.91
N LEU A 333 -9.68 -7.85 13.17
CA LEU A 333 -10.04 -6.73 12.30
C LEU A 333 -10.90 -7.17 11.12
N VAL A 334 -10.54 -8.26 10.42
CA VAL A 334 -11.26 -8.73 9.23
C VAL A 334 -12.72 -9.09 9.53
N PRO A 335 -13.04 -9.95 10.51
CA PRO A 335 -14.43 -10.29 10.80
C PRO A 335 -15.24 -9.09 11.28
N ALA A 336 -14.64 -8.15 12.02
CA ALA A 336 -15.32 -6.92 12.42
C ALA A 336 -15.62 -6.03 11.19
N CYS A 337 -14.60 -5.72 10.37
CA CYS A 337 -14.70 -4.80 9.23
C CYS A 337 -15.58 -5.34 8.09
N LEU A 338 -15.67 -6.66 7.93
CA LEU A 338 -16.60 -7.28 6.98
C LEU A 338 -18.00 -7.46 7.58
N GLY A 339 -18.08 -8.00 8.80
CA GLY A 339 -19.33 -8.43 9.41
C GLY A 339 -20.28 -7.29 9.73
N LEU A 340 -19.79 -6.21 10.35
CA LEU A 340 -20.64 -5.09 10.77
C LEU A 340 -21.28 -4.34 9.58
N PRO A 341 -20.53 -3.92 8.54
CA PRO A 341 -21.12 -3.28 7.36
C PRO A 341 -22.07 -4.20 6.59
N LEU A 342 -21.77 -5.50 6.48
CA LEU A 342 -22.66 -6.47 5.83
C LEU A 342 -23.95 -6.67 6.61
N LEU A 343 -23.89 -6.72 7.95
CA LEU A 343 -25.07 -6.79 8.81
C LEU A 343 -25.96 -5.55 8.63
N VAL A 344 -25.35 -4.35 8.61
CA VAL A 344 -26.10 -3.10 8.35
C VAL A 344 -26.69 -3.10 6.93
N ALA A 345 -25.97 -3.61 5.93
CA ALA A 345 -26.49 -3.76 4.57
C ALA A 345 -27.67 -4.72 4.48
N LEU A 346 -27.64 -5.81 5.26
CA LEU A 346 -28.75 -6.77 5.36
C LEU A 346 -29.98 -6.13 6.02
N ILE A 347 -29.80 -5.38 7.12
CA ILE A 347 -30.88 -4.70 7.83
C ILE A 347 -31.52 -3.60 6.96
N LYS A 348 -30.71 -2.86 6.20
CA LYS A 348 -31.21 -1.80 5.29
C LYS A 348 -31.72 -2.30 3.95
N GLY A 349 -31.49 -3.57 3.60
CA GLY A 349 -31.87 -4.15 2.31
C GLY A 349 -30.97 -3.77 1.13
N ASP A 350 -29.83 -3.11 1.37
CA ASP A 350 -28.90 -2.65 0.33
C ASP A 350 -27.87 -3.71 -0.08
N LEU A 351 -27.98 -4.95 0.43
CA LEU A 351 -26.98 -5.99 0.21
C LEU A 351 -26.73 -6.28 -1.28
N SER A 352 -27.79 -6.34 -2.10
CA SER A 352 -27.62 -6.57 -3.55
C SER A 352 -26.91 -5.40 -4.23
N ALA A 353 -27.18 -4.16 -3.80
CA ALA A 353 -26.53 -2.96 -4.32
C ALA A 353 -25.05 -2.92 -3.91
N LEU A 354 -24.73 -3.29 -2.67
CA LEU A 354 -23.36 -3.35 -2.17
C LEU A 354 -22.52 -4.39 -2.93
N ILE A 355 -23.08 -5.57 -3.20
CA ILE A 355 -22.39 -6.65 -3.92
C ILE A 355 -22.18 -6.32 -5.40
N LYS A 356 -23.14 -5.65 -6.03
CA LYS A 356 -23.07 -5.25 -7.43
C LYS A 356 -22.34 -3.92 -7.64
N TYR A 357 -21.87 -3.28 -6.57
CA TYR A 357 -21.21 -2.00 -6.66
C TYR A 357 -19.89 -2.12 -7.43
N GLU A 358 -19.75 -1.30 -8.47
CA GLU A 358 -18.52 -1.12 -9.23
C GLU A 358 -18.27 0.37 -9.44
N ASP A 359 -17.07 0.83 -9.07
CA ASP A 359 -16.66 2.22 -9.25
C ASP A 359 -16.53 2.60 -10.73
N HIS A 360 -16.07 1.65 -11.54
CA HIS A 360 -16.03 1.70 -12.99
C HIS A 360 -16.61 0.39 -13.55
N PRO A 361 -17.82 0.42 -14.14
CA PRO A 361 -18.35 -0.75 -14.82
C PRO A 361 -17.45 -1.07 -16.01
N SER A 362 -16.89 -2.27 -16.03
CA SER A 362 -16.07 -2.73 -17.16
C SER A 362 -16.96 -2.80 -18.42
N LYS A 363 -16.51 -2.24 -19.55
CA LYS A 363 -17.14 -2.56 -20.84
C LYS A 363 -16.93 -4.07 -21.10
N PRO A 364 -17.91 -4.80 -21.64
CA PRO A 364 -17.84 -6.26 -21.79
C PRO A 364 -16.70 -6.81 -22.69
N ASP A 365 -15.89 -5.97 -23.35
CA ASP A 365 -15.00 -6.41 -24.42
C ASP A 365 -13.53 -6.64 -24.01
N ASP A 366 -13.08 -6.22 -22.83
CA ASP A 366 -11.66 -6.38 -22.44
C ASP A 366 -11.33 -7.72 -21.75
N ALA A 367 -12.32 -8.59 -21.56
CA ALA A 367 -12.13 -9.92 -21.00
C ALA A 367 -11.76 -10.98 -22.07
N ALA A 368 -11.94 -10.69 -23.37
CA ALA A 368 -11.77 -11.67 -24.45
C ALA A 368 -10.43 -11.59 -25.20
N VAL A 369 -9.65 -10.51 -25.07
CA VAL A 369 -8.44 -10.32 -25.91
C VAL A 369 -7.15 -10.84 -25.25
N LYS A 370 -7.14 -11.18 -23.95
CA LYS A 370 -5.93 -11.67 -23.26
C LYS A 370 -5.75 -13.19 -23.23
N GLN A 371 -6.48 -13.96 -24.05
CA GLN A 371 -6.38 -15.44 -24.04
C GLN A 371 -5.89 -16.09 -25.35
N VAL A 372 -5.47 -15.33 -26.36
CA VAL A 372 -4.91 -15.90 -27.58
C VAL A 372 -3.61 -15.17 -27.95
N ASP A 373 -2.57 -15.32 -27.14
CA ASP A 373 -1.18 -14.97 -27.53
C ASP A 373 -0.17 -15.73 -26.65
N SER A 374 -0.39 -17.03 -26.46
CA SER A 374 0.58 -17.94 -25.82
C SER A 374 0.40 -19.38 -26.29
N SER A 375 0.39 -19.60 -27.61
CA SER A 375 0.56 -20.94 -28.19
C SER A 375 0.82 -20.88 -29.70
N ALA A 376 2.02 -20.47 -30.13
CA ALA A 376 2.55 -20.82 -31.45
C ALA A 376 4.06 -20.56 -31.55
N THR A 377 4.88 -21.48 -31.05
CA THR A 377 6.25 -21.63 -31.55
C THR A 377 6.65 -23.09 -31.46
N ALA A 378 6.53 -23.81 -32.59
CA ALA A 378 7.42 -24.90 -33.02
C ALA A 378 6.77 -25.63 -34.22
N ASN A 379 7.22 -25.34 -35.45
CA ASN A 379 8.09 -26.24 -36.22
C ASN A 379 8.11 -25.90 -37.72
N ASN A 380 9.33 -25.60 -38.17
CA ASN A 380 10.02 -26.09 -39.37
C ASN A 380 9.32 -26.17 -40.73
N GLY A 381 10.03 -25.63 -41.73
CA GLY A 381 10.25 -26.36 -42.98
C GLY A 381 10.02 -25.57 -44.26
N THR A 382 11.12 -25.04 -44.81
CA THR A 382 11.38 -24.77 -46.24
C THR A 382 10.52 -25.54 -47.24
N ASP A 383 9.91 -24.85 -48.21
CA ASP A 383 10.27 -24.99 -49.64
C ASP A 383 9.71 -23.86 -50.51
N ALA A 384 10.31 -23.70 -51.68
CA ALA A 384 10.31 -22.53 -52.56
C ALA A 384 9.08 -22.34 -53.49
N THR A 385 9.15 -21.23 -54.24
CA THR A 385 8.81 -21.00 -55.67
C THR A 385 7.60 -20.12 -56.06
N GLU A 386 7.94 -19.10 -56.87
CA GLU A 386 7.19 -18.38 -57.95
C GLU A 386 5.98 -17.50 -57.59
N ALA A 387 6.01 -16.16 -57.79
CA ALA A 387 5.87 -15.37 -59.04
C ALA A 387 4.51 -15.63 -59.72
N THR A 388 3.61 -14.67 -59.99
CA THR A 388 3.71 -13.43 -60.78
C THR A 388 2.41 -12.59 -60.70
N ASP A 389 2.51 -11.34 -61.17
CA ASP A 389 1.49 -10.53 -61.87
C ASP A 389 0.41 -9.68 -61.15
N THR A 390 0.63 -8.36 -61.26
CA THR A 390 -0.34 -7.25 -61.34
C THR A 390 -0.85 -7.20 -62.80
N PRO A 391 -2.01 -6.62 -63.23
CA PRO A 391 -2.46 -5.27 -62.86
C PRO A 391 -3.97 -4.91 -62.94
N ALA A 392 -4.29 -3.68 -62.51
CA ALA A 392 -5.16 -2.69 -63.20
C ALA A 392 -6.18 -1.91 -62.31
N ARG A 393 -5.73 -0.73 -61.87
CA ARG A 393 -6.37 0.61 -61.99
C ARG A 393 -7.85 0.72 -62.41
N VAL A 394 -8.72 1.26 -61.53
CA VAL A 394 -9.78 2.25 -61.90
C VAL A 394 -10.04 3.28 -60.78
N THR A 395 -9.53 4.50 -61.03
CA THR A 395 -10.04 5.87 -60.85
C THR A 395 -11.33 6.23 -60.05
N ARG A 396 -11.14 7.14 -59.07
CA ARG A 396 -11.90 8.35 -58.63
C ARG A 396 -13.43 8.49 -58.81
N GLN A 397 -14.10 8.90 -57.72
CA GLN A 397 -15.00 10.08 -57.55
C GLN A 397 -15.35 10.17 -56.04
N ALA A 398 -15.02 11.17 -55.22
CA ALA A 398 -15.20 12.63 -55.23
C ALA A 398 -16.66 13.13 -55.02
N ALA A 399 -16.88 13.65 -53.80
CA ALA A 399 -17.70 14.82 -53.41
C ALA A 399 -19.24 14.71 -53.21
N LYS A 400 -19.66 15.05 -51.96
CA LYS A 400 -20.73 16.00 -51.52
C LYS A 400 -21.21 15.53 -50.13
N ASN A 401 -21.44 16.35 -49.09
CA ASN A 401 -21.63 17.79 -49.01
C ASN A 401 -21.40 18.29 -47.57
N LYS A 402 -20.97 19.55 -47.48
CA LYS A 402 -20.80 20.39 -46.28
C LYS A 402 -22.12 21.16 -46.01
N LYS A 403 -22.30 21.52 -44.73
CA LYS A 403 -23.01 22.70 -44.17
C LYS A 403 -24.54 22.77 -44.12
N LYS A 404 -25.05 22.97 -42.89
CA LYS A 404 -25.82 24.11 -42.32
C LYS A 404 -26.34 23.63 -40.95
N GLU A 405 -26.31 24.36 -39.84
CA GLU A 405 -26.20 25.79 -39.51
C GLU A 405 -25.42 25.97 -38.20
#